data_AF-A0A852UGW9-F1
#
_entry.id   AF-A0A852UGW9-F1
#
_cell.length_a   1.000
_cell.length_b   1.000
_cell.length_c   1.000
_cell.angle_alpha   90.00
_cell.angle_beta   90.00
_cell.angle_gamma   90.00
#
_symmetry.space_group_name_H-M   'P 1'
#
loop_
_entity.id
_entity.type
_entity.pdbx_description
1 polymer ?
#
loop_
_entity_poly.entity_id
_entity_poly.type
_entity_poly.pdbx_seq_one_letter_code
_entity_poly.pdbx_strand_id
1 'polypeptide(L)' 'MAFANKLDDNKIVQSIPGIGEKIAATIISEIGGIDRFSHPKKLVAFTGVNSSVHSSG' A
#
# COMPACT_ATOMS: atom_id res chain seq x y z
N MET A 1 -5.17 -17.83 -8.85
CA MET A 1 -4.93 -17.62 -7.40
C MET A 1 -4.93 -16.12 -7.06
N ALA A 2 -6.00 -15.37 -7.37
CA ALA A 2 -5.99 -13.91 -7.21
C ALA A 2 -6.32 -13.43 -5.78
N PHE A 3 -7.05 -14.24 -5.00
CA PHE A 3 -7.47 -13.88 -3.64
C PHE A 3 -6.33 -13.95 -2.61
N ALA A 4 -5.36 -14.87 -2.80
CA ALA A 4 -4.22 -15.01 -1.89
C ALA A 4 -3.36 -13.74 -1.87
N ASN A 5 -2.96 -13.25 -3.05
CA ASN A 5 -2.18 -12.02 -3.19
C ASN A 5 -2.87 -10.79 -2.58
N LYS A 6 -4.21 -10.73 -2.64
CA LYS A 6 -4.96 -9.59 -2.07
C LYS A 6 -4.92 -9.56 -0.54
N LEU A 7 -4.81 -10.71 0.11
CA LEU A 7 -4.63 -10.78 1.58
C LEU A 7 -3.21 -10.37 1.97
N ASP A 8 -2.22 -10.73 1.17
CA ASP A 8 -0.82 -10.35 1.41
C ASP A 8 -0.62 -8.84 1.21
N ASP A 9 -1.21 -8.26 0.16
CA ASP A 9 -1.20 -6.81 -0.07
C ASP A 9 -1.83 -6.04 1.10
N ASN A 10 -2.95 -6.54 1.65
CA ASN A 10 -3.63 -5.91 2.77
C ASN A 10 -2.76 -5.91 4.04
N LYS A 11 -2.01 -6.99 4.29
CA LYS A 11 -1.05 -7.05 5.42
C LYS A 11 0.09 -6.04 5.28
N ILE A 12 0.58 -5.81 4.05
CA ILE A 12 1.63 -4.82 3.80
C ILE A 12 1.11 -3.41 4.09
N VAL A 13 -0.11 -3.07 3.65
CA VAL A 13 -0.68 -1.75 3.93
C VAL A 13 -0.97 -1.55 5.42
N GLN A 14 -1.44 -2.59 6.11
CA GLN A 14 -1.68 -2.57 7.57
C GLN A 14 -0.40 -2.51 8.40
N SER A 15 0.78 -2.80 7.84
CA SER A 15 2.04 -2.62 8.57
C SER A 15 2.39 -1.14 8.80
N ILE A 16 1.68 -0.23 8.14
CA ILE A 16 1.81 1.22 8.34
C ILE A 16 1.05 1.60 9.64
N PRO A 17 1.71 2.21 10.63
CA PRO A 17 1.06 2.63 11.87
C PRO A 17 -0.16 3.52 11.61
N GLY A 18 -1.28 3.21 12.27
CA GLY A 18 -2.54 3.94 12.10
C GLY A 18 -3.42 3.49 10.93
N ILE A 19 -2.97 2.52 10.10
CA ILE A 19 -3.78 1.95 9.03
C ILE A 19 -4.41 0.63 9.47
N GLY A 20 -5.74 0.63 9.63
CA GLY A 20 -6.53 -0.57 9.92
C GLY A 20 -7.12 -1.23 8.66
N GLU A 21 -7.75 -2.39 8.84
CA GLU A 21 -8.31 -3.22 7.76
C GLU A 21 -9.21 -2.46 6.78
N LYS A 22 -10.11 -1.61 7.26
CA LYS A 22 -11.03 -0.85 6.39
C LYS A 22 -10.27 0.14 5.50
N ILE A 23 -9.31 0.86 6.07
CA ILE A 23 -8.50 1.84 5.34
C ILE A 23 -7.61 1.11 4.34
N ALA A 24 -7.00 0.00 4.76
CA ALA A 24 -6.18 -0.84 3.88
C ALA A 24 -7.01 -1.39 2.71
N ALA A 25 -8.21 -1.92 2.95
CA ALA A 25 -9.09 -2.40 1.89
C ALA A 25 -9.47 -1.30 0.90
N THR A 26 -9.76 -0.08 1.38
CA THR A 26 -10.04 1.08 0.52
C THR A 26 -8.83 1.44 -0.34
N ILE A 27 -7.62 1.52 0.24
CA ILE A 27 -6.39 1.81 -0.50
C ILE A 27 -6.15 0.75 -1.58
N ILE A 28 -6.23 -0.54 -1.22
CA ILE A 28 -6.07 -1.64 -2.17
C ILE A 28 -7.13 -1.58 -3.28
N SER A 29 -8.35 -1.18 -2.96
CA SER A 29 -9.44 -1.03 -3.94
C SER A 29 -9.19 0.12 -4.92
N GLU A 30 -8.64 1.24 -4.45
CA GLU A 30 -8.31 2.41 -5.28
C GLU A 30 -7.11 2.14 -6.21
N ILE A 31 -6.05 1.52 -5.69
CA ILE A 31 -4.84 1.24 -6.49
C ILE A 31 -4.96 -0.04 -7.35
N GLY A 32 -5.92 -0.92 -7.01
CA GLY A 32 -6.19 -2.18 -7.68
C GLY A 32 -5.24 -3.34 -7.32
N GLY A 33 -4.48 -3.22 -6.23
CA GLY A 33 -3.46 -4.18 -5.77
C GLY A 33 -2.02 -3.67 -5.89
N ILE A 34 -1.15 -4.11 -4.98
CA ILE A 34 0.25 -3.66 -4.91
C ILE A 34 1.09 -4.29 -6.03
N ASP A 35 0.75 -5.51 -6.43
CA ASP A 35 1.43 -6.26 -7.51
C ASP A 35 1.45 -5.51 -8.87
N ARG A 36 0.51 -4.58 -9.09
CA ARG A 36 0.50 -3.71 -10.29
C ARG A 36 1.70 -2.78 -10.38
N PHE A 37 2.40 -2.57 -9.26
CA PHE A 37 3.55 -1.70 -9.16
C PHE A 37 4.83 -2.53 -9.09
N SER A 38 5.56 -2.57 -10.20
CA SER A 38 6.85 -3.27 -10.30
C SER A 38 7.96 -2.71 -9.37
N HIS A 39 7.71 -1.57 -8.72
CA HIS A 39 8.63 -0.90 -7.81
C HIS A 39 7.86 0.01 -6.84
N PRO A 40 8.22 0.07 -5.55
CA PRO A 40 7.57 0.93 -4.56
C PRO A 40 7.53 2.41 -4.95
N LYS A 41 8.56 2.91 -5.64
CA LYS A 41 8.61 4.29 -6.16
C LYS A 41 7.45 4.62 -7.11
N LYS A 42 6.94 3.65 -7.86
CA LYS A 42 5.81 3.84 -8.77
C LYS A 42 4.49 3.99 -8.00
N LEU A 43 4.34 3.26 -6.90
CA LEU A 43 3.18 3.43 -6.01
C LEU A 43 3.20 4.83 -5.38
N VAL A 44 4.37 5.28 -4.89
CA VAL A 44 4.56 6.65 -4.36
C VAL A 44 4.25 7.72 -5.40
N ALA A 45 4.71 7.55 -6.64
CA ALA A 45 4.39 8.47 -7.73
C ALA A 45 2.90 8.46 -8.08
N PHE A 46 2.24 7.31 -7.98
CA PHE A 46 0.81 7.15 -8.24
C PHE A 46 -0.06 7.82 -7.18
N THR A 47 0.29 7.69 -5.90
CA THR A 47 -0.47 8.34 -4.81
C THR A 47 -0.21 9.85 -4.74
N GLY A 48 0.84 10.36 -5.40
CA GLY A 48 1.25 11.76 -5.31
C GLY A 48 1.76 12.17 -3.93
N VAL A 49 1.83 11.22 -2.99
CA VAL A 49 2.32 11.44 -1.63
C VAL A 49 3.82 11.21 -1.68
N ASN A 50 4.62 12.27 -1.70
CA ASN A 50 6.06 12.16 -1.50
C ASN A 50 6.33 11.74 -0.04
N SER A 51 6.21 10.44 0.23
CA SER A 51 6.57 9.81 1.49
C SER A 51 8.10 9.78 1.59
N SER A 52 8.72 10.96 1.71
CA SER A 52 10.09 11.03 2.18
C SER A 52 10.09 10.49 3.60
N VAL A 53 10.80 9.38 3.84
CA VAL A 53 11.12 8.91 5.18
C VAL A 53 11.87 10.01 5.92
N HIS A 54 11.13 10.90 6.59
CA HIS A 54 11.69 11.79 7.58
C HIS A 54 11.76 10.99 8.88
N SER A 55 12.80 10.16 8.98
CA SER A 55 13.20 9.62 10.28
C SER A 55 13.81 10.79 11.04
N SER A 56 12.96 11.58 11.73
CA SER A 56 13.43 12.49 12.77
C SER A 56 14.06 11.61 13.85
N GLY A 57 15.39 11.48 13.78
CA GLY A 57 16.20 10.87 14.83
C GLY A 57 16.15 11.69 16.11
#